data_AF-A0A2B4S1L0-F1
#
_entry.id   AF-A0A2B4S1L0-F1
#
_cell.length_a   1.000
_cell.length_b   1.000
_cell.length_c   1.000
_cell.angle_alpha   90.00
_cell.angle_beta   90.00
_cell.angle_gamma   90.00
#
_symmetry.space_group_name_H-M   'P 1'
#
loop_
_entity.id
_entity.type
_entity.pdbx_description
1 polymer ?
#
loop_
_entity_poly.entity_id
_entity_poly.type
_entity_poly.pdbx_seq_one_letter_code
_entity_poly.pdbx_strand_id
1 'polypeptide(L)'
;MMSAPKDSNKASRGPATSPAPWQSSEGTSSSGHPTSQALIRANTSQKIDHLGKWSISTYKFTRQYLSERLGKGTRTVDKELEGQILLLKETQVKYVNVLKLAKQMTNHLQNMVQSQRGLADAFADLGVKSSELQGDLNCNAEYQRLLVKNGEVLLGALKFFTSNLTTLVHKTIEDSIMTAKAYEFARIEYDAYRTDLESIQAGPRTAATVLKAKEAKQKYDVQKEKFG
;
A
#
# COMPACT_ATOMS: atom_id res chain seq x y z
N MET A 1 -28.07 47.34 -23.98
CA MET A 1 -27.94 47.96 -22.64
C MET A 1 -27.33 46.89 -21.72
N MET A 2 -26.02 46.61 -21.70
CA MET A 2 -24.85 47.43 -21.30
C MET A 2 -25.02 48.10 -19.93
N SER A 3 -24.45 47.47 -18.88
CA SER A 3 -23.38 48.09 -18.07
C SER A 3 -22.86 47.14 -16.99
N ALA A 4 -21.56 46.86 -17.07
CA ALA A 4 -20.70 46.46 -15.96
C ALA A 4 -19.93 47.72 -15.47
N PRO A 5 -19.38 47.69 -14.25
CA PRO A 5 -18.05 48.26 -14.03
C PRO A 5 -17.16 47.28 -13.22
N LYS A 6 -15.98 46.90 -13.69
CA LYS A 6 -14.65 47.56 -13.72
C LYS A 6 -13.89 47.57 -12.38
N ASP A 7 -12.66 47.06 -12.50
CA ASP A 7 -11.60 46.83 -11.53
C ASP A 7 -11.21 48.01 -10.64
N SER A 8 -10.59 47.72 -9.49
CA SER A 8 -9.39 48.45 -9.08
C SER A 8 -8.51 47.67 -8.09
N ASN A 9 -7.30 47.41 -8.57
CA ASN A 9 -6.11 46.93 -7.88
C ASN A 9 -5.55 48.04 -6.96
N LYS A 10 -5.09 47.71 -5.74
CA LYS A 10 -4.19 48.60 -4.99
C LYS A 10 -3.31 47.85 -3.98
N ALA A 11 -2.06 47.63 -4.37
CA ALA A 11 -0.94 47.45 -3.46
C ALA A 11 -0.27 48.83 -3.23
N SER A 12 0.06 49.20 -1.98
CA SER A 12 1.27 49.99 -1.64
C SER A 12 1.45 50.19 -0.11
N ARG A 13 2.53 49.60 0.41
CA ARG A 13 3.59 50.09 1.32
C ARG A 13 3.36 51.21 2.37
N GLY A 14 3.86 50.89 3.58
CA GLY A 14 4.73 51.72 4.48
C GLY A 14 4.03 52.66 5.49
N PRO A 15 4.71 53.21 6.53
CA PRO A 15 6.18 53.33 6.76
C PRO A 15 6.66 52.96 8.21
N ALA A 16 7.89 52.45 8.39
CA ALA A 16 9.14 53.11 8.79
C ALA A 16 9.38 53.35 10.30
N THR A 17 10.52 52.85 10.79
CA THR A 17 11.34 53.52 11.81
C THR A 17 12.82 53.28 11.45
N SER A 18 13.58 54.37 11.54
CA SER A 18 14.89 54.62 10.92
C SER A 18 16.09 54.30 11.85
N PRO A 19 17.35 54.45 11.39
CA PRO A 19 18.52 53.62 11.75
C PRO A 19 19.62 54.34 12.58
N ALA A 20 20.65 53.58 13.01
CA ALA A 20 22.11 53.89 13.04
C ALA A 20 22.83 53.21 14.24
N PRO A 21 24.19 53.13 14.30
CA PRO A 21 25.18 52.87 13.24
C PRO A 21 26.26 51.82 13.64
N TRP A 22 27.01 51.45 12.61
CA TRP A 22 28.27 50.69 12.55
C TRP A 22 29.26 50.89 13.71
N GLN A 23 29.77 49.77 14.25
CA GLN A 23 31.12 49.69 14.79
C GLN A 23 31.82 48.45 14.25
N SER A 24 32.89 48.70 13.50
CA SER A 24 33.89 47.75 13.07
C SER A 24 34.92 47.61 14.19
N SER A 25 35.34 46.38 14.50
CA SER A 25 36.60 46.13 15.20
C SER A 25 37.18 44.80 14.76
N GLU A 26 38.40 44.87 14.25
CA GLU A 26 39.26 43.78 13.77
C GLU A 26 39.89 42.99 14.92
N GLY A 27 40.30 41.75 14.61
CA GLY A 27 41.21 40.89 15.39
C GLY A 27 40.50 39.97 16.40
N THR A 28 40.76 38.67 16.57
CA THR A 28 41.91 37.83 16.20
C THR A 28 41.51 36.35 16.38
N SER A 29 41.88 35.52 15.40
CA SER A 29 42.10 34.06 15.37
C SER A 29 41.30 33.04 16.23
N SER A 30 40.93 31.97 15.51
CA SER A 30 40.89 30.54 15.86
C SER A 30 39.67 29.96 16.60
N SER A 31 38.78 29.30 15.83
CA SER A 31 38.29 27.94 16.11
C SER A 31 37.44 27.46 14.92
N GLY A 32 37.83 26.31 14.34
CA GLY A 32 37.32 25.83 13.05
C GLY A 32 35.82 25.54 13.00
N HIS A 33 35.13 26.24 12.10
CA HIS A 33 33.80 25.88 11.63
C HIS A 33 33.98 25.09 10.32
N PRO A 34 33.50 23.85 10.18
CA PRO A 34 33.58 23.15 8.90
C PRO A 34 32.73 23.90 7.88
N THR A 35 33.37 24.37 6.82
CA THR A 35 32.78 25.10 5.69
C THR A 35 31.56 24.34 5.15
N SER A 36 30.41 25.01 4.96
CA SER A 36 29.18 24.40 4.40
C SER A 36 29.41 23.61 3.10
N GLN A 37 30.44 23.97 2.32
CA GLN A 37 30.86 23.25 1.13
C GLN A 37 31.48 21.87 1.42
N ALA A 38 32.19 21.71 2.55
CA ALA A 38 32.73 20.44 3.01
C ALA A 38 31.62 19.50 3.51
N LEU A 39 30.60 20.05 4.20
CA LEU A 39 29.41 19.29 4.60
C LEU A 39 28.58 18.82 3.40
N ILE A 40 28.40 19.68 2.38
CA ILE A 40 27.69 19.32 1.13
C ILE A 40 28.46 18.24 0.36
N ARG A 41 29.80 18.36 0.26
CA ARG A 41 30.65 17.34 -0.37
C ARG A 41 30.64 16.02 0.39
N ALA A 42 30.76 16.05 1.72
CA ALA A 42 30.67 14.85 2.56
C ALA A 42 29.31 14.15 2.41
N ASN A 43 28.20 14.91 2.42
CA ASN A 43 26.86 14.36 2.18
C ASN A 43 26.70 13.78 0.78
N THR A 44 27.32 14.38 -0.23
CA THR A 44 27.27 13.89 -1.62
C THR A 44 28.09 12.61 -1.77
N SER A 45 29.29 12.55 -1.18
CA SER A 45 30.13 11.35 -1.14
C SER A 45 29.44 10.20 -0.40
N GLN A 46 28.82 10.44 0.75
CA GLN A 46 28.05 9.43 1.47
C GLN A 46 26.87 8.88 0.66
N LYS A 47 26.18 9.74 -0.12
CA LYS A 47 25.11 9.31 -1.02
C LYS A 47 25.64 8.47 -2.19
N ILE A 48 26.79 8.82 -2.75
CA ILE A 48 27.45 8.04 -3.83
C ILE A 48 27.89 6.68 -3.30
N ASP A 49 28.50 6.63 -2.11
CA ASP A 49 28.91 5.38 -1.47
C ASP A 49 27.71 4.49 -1.13
N HIS A 50 26.61 5.09 -0.67
CA HIS A 50 25.36 4.39 -0.43
C HIS A 50 24.79 3.81 -1.71
N LEU A 51 24.80 4.58 -2.82
CA LEU A 51 24.35 4.10 -4.13
C LEU A 51 25.21 2.94 -4.64
N GLY A 52 26.53 3.01 -4.44
CA GLY A 52 27.46 1.93 -4.78
C GLY A 52 27.21 0.66 -3.97
N LYS A 53 27.03 0.77 -2.65
CA LYS A 53 26.71 -0.37 -1.78
C LYS A 53 25.35 -0.98 -2.13
N TRP A 54 24.35 -0.14 -2.44
CA TRP A 54 23.02 -0.56 -2.85
C TRP A 54 23.03 -1.30 -4.19
N SER A 55 23.76 -0.80 -5.20
CA SER A 55 23.83 -1.44 -6.52
C SER A 55 24.51 -2.82 -6.46
N ILE A 56 25.61 -2.93 -5.69
CA ILE A 56 26.31 -4.20 -5.47
C ILE A 56 25.41 -5.20 -4.74
N SER A 57 24.71 -4.76 -3.70
CA SER A 57 23.80 -5.63 -2.93
C SER A 57 22.61 -6.08 -3.78
N THR A 58 22.00 -5.15 -4.53
CA THR A 58 20.92 -5.45 -5.48
C THR A 58 21.36 -6.48 -6.51
N TYR A 59 22.50 -6.27 -7.17
CA TYR A 59 23.05 -7.24 -8.12
C TYR A 59 23.25 -8.62 -7.47
N LYS A 60 23.80 -8.67 -6.26
CA LYS A 60 24.03 -9.91 -5.52
C LYS A 60 22.72 -10.67 -5.26
N PHE A 61 21.69 -9.97 -4.78
CA PHE A 61 20.37 -10.58 -4.52
C PHE A 61 19.68 -11.02 -5.79
N THR A 62 19.74 -10.22 -6.85
CA THR A 62 19.22 -10.59 -8.18
C THR A 62 19.93 -11.83 -8.72
N ARG A 63 21.27 -11.90 -8.59
CA ARG A 63 22.05 -13.07 -9.00
C ARG A 63 21.63 -14.32 -8.22
N GLN A 64 21.47 -14.22 -6.90
CA GLN A 64 21.00 -15.33 -6.07
C GLN A 64 19.61 -15.81 -6.51
N TYR A 65 18.65 -14.89 -6.62
CA TYR A 65 17.29 -15.18 -7.06
C TYR A 65 17.26 -15.89 -8.42
N LEU A 66 18.00 -15.38 -9.40
CA LEU A 66 18.07 -16.00 -10.73
C LEU A 66 18.77 -17.36 -10.70
N SER A 67 19.83 -17.51 -9.89
CA SER A 67 20.54 -18.78 -9.74
C SER A 67 19.63 -19.88 -9.20
N GLU A 68 18.83 -19.57 -8.18
CA GLU A 68 17.83 -20.50 -7.63
C GLU A 68 16.75 -20.84 -8.65
N ARG A 69 16.22 -19.85 -9.38
CA ARG A 69 15.20 -20.06 -10.43
C ARG A 69 15.67 -20.94 -11.57
N LEU A 70 16.96 -20.90 -11.88
CA LEU A 70 17.60 -21.72 -12.91
C LEU A 70 18.13 -23.06 -12.37
N GLY A 71 17.92 -23.38 -11.09
CA GLY A 71 18.37 -24.62 -10.45
C GLY A 71 19.89 -24.69 -10.21
N LYS A 72 20.60 -23.56 -10.30
CA LYS A 72 22.07 -23.47 -10.17
C LYS A 72 22.51 -22.97 -8.78
N GLY A 73 21.58 -22.50 -7.95
CA GLY A 73 21.84 -21.96 -6.61
C GLY A 73 21.23 -22.82 -5.51
N THR A 74 21.92 -22.93 -4.38
CA THR A 74 21.37 -23.55 -3.17
C THR A 74 20.33 -22.62 -2.55
N ARG A 75 19.19 -23.20 -2.16
CA ARG A 75 18.02 -22.48 -1.66
C ARG A 75 17.67 -22.99 -0.28
N THR A 76 17.54 -22.09 0.70
CA THR A 76 16.89 -22.42 1.97
C THR A 76 15.39 -22.53 1.68
N VAL A 77 14.74 -23.67 1.92
CA VAL A 77 13.34 -23.90 1.52
C VAL A 77 12.49 -24.26 2.73
N ASP A 78 11.44 -23.47 2.96
CA ASP A 78 10.31 -23.84 3.82
C ASP A 78 9.12 -24.21 2.93
N LYS A 79 9.00 -25.51 2.63
CA LYS A 79 7.94 -26.02 1.74
C LYS A 79 6.55 -25.90 2.36
N GLU A 80 6.46 -25.93 3.68
CA GLU A 80 5.19 -25.83 4.39
C GLU A 80 4.65 -24.40 4.26
N LEU A 81 5.48 -23.40 4.57
CA LEU A 81 5.10 -21.99 4.44
C LEU A 81 4.75 -21.64 2.99
N GLU A 82 5.50 -22.14 2.00
CA GLU A 82 5.16 -21.97 0.58
C GLU A 82 3.78 -22.53 0.24
N GLY A 83 3.48 -23.74 0.73
CA GLY A 83 2.18 -24.36 0.57
C GLY A 83 1.05 -23.53 1.20
N GLN A 84 1.28 -23.01 2.41
CA GLN A 84 0.31 -22.15 3.11
C GLN A 84 0.07 -20.83 2.35
N ILE A 85 1.12 -20.20 1.81
CA ILE A 85 1.00 -18.97 1.01
C ILE A 85 0.21 -19.22 -0.28
N LEU A 86 0.45 -20.36 -0.95
CA LEU A 86 -0.32 -20.75 -2.13
C LEU A 86 -1.80 -20.93 -1.80
N LEU A 87 -2.10 -21.67 -0.73
CA LEU A 87 -3.47 -21.88 -0.26
C LEU A 87 -4.15 -20.55 0.11
N LEU A 88 -3.42 -19.62 0.74
CA LEU A 88 -3.93 -18.28 1.07
C LEU A 88 -4.32 -17.51 -0.19
N LYS A 89 -3.49 -17.52 -1.23
CA LYS A 89 -3.78 -16.86 -2.53
C LYS A 89 -4.97 -17.48 -3.22
N GLU A 90 -5.07 -18.82 -3.25
CA GLU A 90 -6.26 -19.50 -3.81
C GLU A 90 -7.53 -19.13 -3.05
N THR A 91 -7.45 -19.07 -1.72
CA THR A 91 -8.56 -18.68 -0.85
C THR A 91 -8.95 -17.21 -1.08
N GLN A 92 -7.98 -16.31 -1.27
CA GLN A 92 -8.22 -14.92 -1.64
C GLN A 92 -9.07 -14.81 -2.91
N VAL A 93 -8.72 -15.55 -3.97
CA VAL A 93 -9.45 -15.56 -5.24
C VAL A 93 -10.91 -16.01 -5.06
N LYS A 94 -11.13 -17.05 -4.23
CA LYS A 94 -12.48 -17.51 -3.90
C LYS A 94 -13.31 -16.42 -3.20
N TYR A 95 -12.71 -15.73 -2.22
CA TYR A 95 -13.39 -14.62 -1.54
C TYR A 95 -13.62 -13.40 -2.44
N VAL A 96 -12.70 -13.07 -3.35
CA VAL A 96 -12.92 -12.04 -4.38
C VAL A 96 -14.15 -12.36 -5.23
N ASN A 97 -14.32 -13.62 -5.62
CA ASN A 97 -15.48 -14.04 -6.40
C ASN A 97 -16.79 -13.92 -5.59
N VAL A 98 -16.80 -14.35 -4.33
CA VAL A 98 -17.95 -14.17 -3.44
C VAL A 98 -18.29 -12.68 -3.27
N LEU A 99 -17.28 -11.83 -3.07
CA LEU A 99 -17.45 -10.38 -2.96
C LEU A 99 -18.07 -9.77 -4.22
N LYS A 100 -17.62 -10.22 -5.40
CA LYS A 100 -18.17 -9.78 -6.69
C LYS A 100 -19.66 -10.13 -6.79
N LEU A 101 -20.03 -11.38 -6.53
CA LEU A 101 -21.42 -11.84 -6.59
C LEU A 101 -22.30 -11.12 -5.57
N ALA A 102 -21.81 -10.92 -4.34
CA ALA A 102 -22.55 -10.20 -3.31
C ALA A 102 -22.79 -8.72 -3.68
N LYS A 103 -21.82 -8.05 -4.30
CA LYS A 103 -22.00 -6.68 -4.82
C LYS A 103 -23.03 -6.64 -5.95
N GLN A 104 -23.01 -7.61 -6.87
CA GLN A 104 -24.02 -7.73 -7.92
C GLN A 104 -25.42 -7.94 -7.34
N MET A 105 -25.56 -8.86 -6.40
CA MET A 105 -26.83 -9.12 -5.70
C MET A 105 -27.33 -7.88 -4.94
N THR A 106 -26.45 -7.15 -4.26
CA THR A 106 -26.77 -5.88 -3.59
C THR A 106 -27.35 -4.87 -4.58
N ASN A 107 -26.74 -4.73 -5.75
CA ASN A 107 -27.22 -3.82 -6.80
C ASN A 107 -28.58 -4.27 -7.36
N HIS A 108 -28.76 -5.57 -7.64
CA HIS A 108 -30.03 -6.11 -8.12
C HIS A 108 -31.15 -5.90 -7.11
N LEU A 109 -30.90 -6.18 -5.82
CA LEU A 109 -31.87 -5.95 -4.76
C LEU A 109 -32.22 -4.46 -4.62
N GLN A 110 -31.23 -3.57 -4.69
CA GLN A 110 -31.47 -2.13 -4.64
C GLN A 110 -32.41 -1.67 -5.76
N ASN A 111 -32.19 -2.15 -6.99
CA ASN A 111 -33.06 -1.84 -8.12
C ASN A 111 -34.46 -2.44 -7.96
N MET A 112 -34.56 -3.68 -7.47
CA MET A 112 -35.83 -4.33 -7.19
C MET A 112 -36.66 -3.55 -6.16
N VAL A 113 -36.05 -3.16 -5.05
CA VAL A 113 -36.70 -2.34 -4.00
C VAL A 113 -37.19 -1.01 -4.57
N GLN A 114 -36.41 -0.38 -5.46
CA GLN A 114 -36.87 0.85 -6.12
C GLN A 114 -38.10 0.63 -7.00
N SER A 115 -38.13 -0.45 -7.79
CA SER A 115 -39.30 -0.81 -8.59
C SER A 115 -40.52 -1.15 -7.73
N GLN A 116 -40.32 -1.82 -6.59
CA GLN A 116 -41.41 -2.12 -5.64
C GLN A 116 -42.04 -0.86 -5.06
N ARG A 117 -41.25 0.21 -4.79
CA ARG A 117 -41.81 1.52 -4.41
C ARG A 117 -42.71 2.09 -5.51
N GLY A 118 -42.22 2.11 -6.76
CA GLY A 118 -43.01 2.59 -7.89
C GLY A 118 -44.29 1.78 -8.13
N LEU A 119 -44.24 0.46 -7.95
CA LEU A 119 -45.41 -0.41 -8.01
C LEU A 119 -46.42 -0.12 -6.90
N ALA A 120 -45.94 0.12 -5.67
CA ALA A 120 -46.82 0.48 -4.56
C ALA A 120 -47.57 1.79 -4.84
N ASP A 121 -46.87 2.81 -5.33
CA ASP A 121 -47.46 4.11 -5.66
C ASP A 121 -48.48 3.98 -6.80
N ALA A 122 -48.15 3.23 -7.86
CA ALA A 122 -49.06 2.99 -8.97
C ALA A 122 -50.34 2.25 -8.55
N PHE A 123 -50.23 1.25 -7.66
CA PHE A 123 -51.40 0.55 -7.14
C PHE A 123 -52.29 1.46 -6.29
N ALA A 124 -51.71 2.28 -5.41
CA ALA A 124 -52.45 3.23 -4.61
C ALA A 124 -53.17 4.28 -5.48
N ASP A 125 -52.47 4.84 -6.47
CA ASP A 125 -53.03 5.82 -7.41
C ASP A 125 -54.18 5.26 -8.24
N LEU A 126 -54.07 3.98 -8.66
CA LEU A 126 -55.14 3.32 -9.41
C LEU A 126 -56.32 2.97 -8.49
N GLY A 127 -56.07 2.57 -7.24
CA GLY A 127 -57.10 2.29 -6.25
C GLY A 127 -58.03 3.48 -6.00
N VAL A 128 -57.49 4.72 -6.01
CA VAL A 128 -58.29 5.95 -5.89
C VAL A 128 -59.21 6.17 -7.10
N LYS A 129 -58.81 5.71 -8.30
CA LYS A 129 -59.53 5.92 -9.56
C LYS A 129 -60.54 4.82 -9.88
N SER A 130 -60.39 3.63 -9.30
CA SER A 130 -61.17 2.44 -9.61
C SER A 130 -61.88 1.92 -8.36
N SER A 131 -63.05 2.47 -8.05
CA SER A 131 -63.84 2.13 -6.86
C SER A 131 -64.18 0.63 -6.75
N GLU A 132 -64.40 -0.04 -7.89
CA GLU A 132 -64.70 -1.48 -7.93
C GLU A 132 -63.51 -2.37 -7.52
N LEU A 133 -62.28 -1.91 -7.73
CA LEU A 133 -61.04 -2.68 -7.46
C LEU A 133 -60.20 -2.07 -6.33
N GLN A 134 -60.70 -1.02 -5.67
CA GLN A 134 -59.95 -0.21 -4.72
C GLN A 134 -59.36 -1.05 -3.58
N GLY A 135 -60.15 -1.98 -3.02
CA GLY A 135 -59.72 -2.84 -1.92
C GLY A 135 -58.50 -3.70 -2.29
N ASP A 136 -58.58 -4.39 -3.42
CA ASP A 136 -57.53 -5.29 -3.90
C ASP A 136 -56.26 -4.53 -4.28
N LEU A 137 -56.42 -3.39 -4.97
CA LEU A 137 -55.28 -2.54 -5.37
C LEU A 137 -54.56 -1.95 -4.16
N ASN A 138 -55.30 -1.44 -3.17
CA ASN A 138 -54.70 -0.93 -1.94
C ASN A 138 -54.01 -2.04 -1.13
N CYS A 139 -54.59 -3.23 -1.07
CA CYS A 139 -53.97 -4.39 -0.45
C CYS A 139 -52.62 -4.74 -1.12
N ASN A 140 -52.59 -4.76 -2.45
CA ASN A 140 -51.35 -4.97 -3.22
C ASN A 140 -50.32 -3.86 -3.00
N ALA A 141 -50.76 -2.60 -2.89
CA ALA A 141 -49.87 -1.48 -2.57
C ALA A 141 -49.18 -1.68 -1.20
N GLU A 142 -49.94 -2.10 -0.18
CA GLU A 142 -49.40 -2.38 1.16
C GLU A 142 -48.44 -3.58 1.16
N TYR A 143 -48.70 -4.64 0.40
CA TYR A 143 -47.74 -5.74 0.23
C TYR A 143 -46.43 -5.26 -0.39
N GLN A 144 -46.47 -4.40 -1.41
CA GLN A 144 -45.26 -3.85 -2.00
C GLN A 144 -44.49 -2.96 -1.03
N ARG A 145 -45.17 -2.13 -0.22
CA ARG A 145 -44.54 -1.33 0.85
C ARG A 145 -43.87 -2.21 1.90
N LEU A 146 -44.50 -3.33 2.27
CA LEU A 146 -43.93 -4.30 3.19
C LEU A 146 -42.67 -4.96 2.62
N LEU A 147 -42.69 -5.35 1.34
CA LEU A 147 -41.53 -5.90 0.65
C LEU A 147 -40.38 -4.88 0.56
N VAL A 148 -40.68 -3.60 0.31
CA VAL A 148 -39.69 -2.52 0.34
C VAL A 148 -39.02 -2.43 1.70
N LYS A 149 -39.81 -2.39 2.79
CA LYS A 149 -39.27 -2.29 4.16
C LYS A 149 -38.35 -3.48 4.49
N ASN A 150 -38.76 -4.70 4.15
CA ASN A 150 -37.94 -5.90 4.36
C ASN A 150 -36.68 -5.89 3.48
N GLY A 151 -36.82 -5.44 2.23
CA GLY A 151 -35.72 -5.31 1.28
C GLY A 151 -34.66 -4.31 1.73
N GLU A 152 -35.05 -3.19 2.35
CA GLU A 152 -34.12 -2.20 2.92
C GLU A 152 -33.27 -2.79 4.06
N VAL A 153 -33.88 -3.59 4.95
CA VAL A 153 -33.15 -4.29 6.03
C VAL A 153 -32.13 -5.26 5.43
N LEU A 154 -32.54 -6.08 4.47
CA LEU A 154 -31.64 -7.02 3.79
C LEU A 154 -30.53 -6.29 3.02
N LEU A 155 -30.84 -5.18 2.37
CA LEU A 155 -29.86 -4.36 1.65
C LEU A 155 -28.80 -3.80 2.62
N GLY A 156 -29.20 -3.37 3.81
CA GLY A 156 -28.28 -2.97 4.88
C GLY A 156 -27.33 -4.09 5.28
N ALA A 157 -27.86 -5.29 5.52
CA ALA A 157 -27.05 -6.47 5.85
C ALA A 157 -26.06 -6.85 4.74
N LEU A 158 -26.47 -6.79 3.46
CA LEU A 158 -25.59 -7.06 2.32
C LEU A 158 -24.50 -6.00 2.14
N LYS A 159 -24.82 -4.72 2.34
CA LYS A 159 -23.83 -3.64 2.33
C LYS A 159 -22.80 -3.81 3.44
N PHE A 160 -23.23 -4.19 4.65
CA PHE A 160 -22.33 -4.51 5.75
C PHE A 160 -21.42 -5.71 5.42
N PHE A 161 -22.01 -6.81 4.93
CA PHE A 161 -21.27 -8.00 4.49
C PHE A 161 -20.21 -7.67 3.43
N THR A 162 -20.59 -6.94 2.37
CA THR A 162 -19.66 -6.58 1.28
C THR A 162 -18.55 -5.65 1.76
N SER A 163 -18.81 -4.75 2.71
CA SER A 163 -17.79 -3.91 3.33
C SER A 163 -16.76 -4.74 4.12
N ASN A 164 -17.24 -5.63 4.99
CA ASN A 164 -16.38 -6.51 5.78
C ASN A 164 -15.53 -7.42 4.89
N LEU A 165 -16.14 -8.02 3.87
CA LEU A 165 -15.44 -8.91 2.95
C LEU A 165 -14.44 -8.14 2.07
N THR A 166 -14.74 -6.90 1.69
CA THR A 166 -13.76 -6.01 1.01
C THR A 166 -12.53 -5.79 1.89
N THR A 167 -12.72 -5.53 3.19
CA THR A 167 -11.62 -5.33 4.15
C THR A 167 -10.81 -6.61 4.37
N LEU A 168 -11.47 -7.76 4.51
CA LEU A 168 -10.78 -9.04 4.62
C LEU A 168 -9.88 -9.29 3.41
N VAL A 169 -10.43 -9.15 2.20
CA VAL A 169 -9.74 -9.53 0.96
C VAL A 169 -8.65 -8.55 0.54
N HIS A 170 -8.93 -7.25 0.56
CA HIS A 170 -8.03 -6.24 0.02
C HIS A 170 -7.11 -5.58 1.05
N LYS A 171 -7.32 -5.84 2.34
CA LYS A 171 -6.42 -5.36 3.40
C LYS A 171 -5.80 -6.55 4.12
N THR A 172 -6.61 -7.29 4.86
CA THR A 172 -6.10 -8.32 5.79
C THR A 172 -5.29 -9.43 5.08
N ILE A 173 -5.87 -10.02 4.02
CA ILE A 173 -5.18 -11.07 3.24
C ILE A 173 -3.98 -10.48 2.47
N GLU A 174 -4.13 -9.27 1.91
CA GLU A 174 -3.05 -8.62 1.17
C GLU A 174 -1.85 -8.29 2.08
N ASP A 175 -2.09 -7.80 3.29
CA ASP A 175 -1.05 -7.52 4.30
C ASP A 175 -0.29 -8.80 4.67
N SER A 176 -0.99 -9.93 4.77
CA SER A 176 -0.40 -11.24 5.03
C SER A 176 0.48 -11.70 3.85
N ILE A 177 0.01 -11.52 2.62
CA ILE A 177 0.79 -11.82 1.40
C ILE A 177 2.02 -10.92 1.30
N MET A 178 1.92 -9.64 1.67
CA MET A 178 3.04 -8.71 1.67
C MET A 178 4.09 -9.09 2.72
N THR A 179 3.65 -9.52 3.89
CA THR A 179 4.54 -10.06 4.94
C THR A 179 5.28 -11.30 4.44
N ALA A 180 4.59 -12.23 3.78
CA ALA A 180 5.20 -13.41 3.17
C ALA A 180 6.22 -13.06 2.07
N LYS A 181 5.94 -12.04 1.25
CA LYS A 181 6.91 -11.53 0.25
C LYS A 181 8.16 -10.96 0.93
N ALA A 182 8.00 -10.21 2.02
CA ALA A 182 9.11 -9.65 2.78
C ALA A 182 10.00 -10.77 3.38
N TYR A 183 9.38 -11.84 3.88
CA TYR A 183 10.10 -13.04 4.32
C TYR A 183 10.90 -13.68 3.17
N GLU A 184 10.30 -13.85 1.99
CA GLU A 184 11.01 -14.40 0.82
C GLU A 184 12.18 -13.51 0.39
N PHE A 185 12.05 -12.17 0.48
CA PHE A 185 13.18 -11.27 0.24
C PHE A 185 14.30 -11.44 1.26
N ALA A 186 13.98 -11.50 2.56
CA ALA A 186 14.97 -11.72 3.62
C ALA A 186 15.72 -13.06 3.43
N ARG A 187 15.00 -14.10 2.99
CA ARG A 187 15.59 -15.40 2.65
C ARG A 187 16.57 -15.31 1.48
N ILE A 188 16.22 -14.60 0.40
CA ILE A 188 17.12 -14.40 -0.76
C ILE A 188 18.37 -13.65 -0.32
N GLU A 189 18.23 -12.60 0.51
CA GLU A 189 19.38 -11.88 1.07
C GLU A 189 20.28 -12.82 1.88
N TYR A 190 19.69 -13.61 2.78
CA TYR A 190 20.39 -14.61 3.58
C TYR A 190 21.18 -15.60 2.70
N ASP A 191 20.53 -16.23 1.73
CA ASP A 191 21.16 -17.22 0.85
C ASP A 191 22.26 -16.59 -0.03
N ALA A 192 22.09 -15.33 -0.43
CA ALA A 192 23.08 -14.61 -1.21
C ALA A 192 24.37 -14.35 -0.39
N TYR A 193 24.24 -13.97 0.88
CA TYR A 193 25.39 -13.77 1.76
C TYR A 193 26.01 -15.09 2.24
N ARG A 194 25.20 -16.13 2.46
CA ARG A 194 25.69 -17.49 2.74
C ARG A 194 26.55 -18.01 1.60
N THR A 195 26.04 -17.95 0.37
CA THR A 195 26.75 -18.41 -0.84
C THR A 195 28.04 -17.62 -1.08
N ASP A 196 28.03 -16.30 -0.84
CA ASP A 196 29.22 -15.45 -0.96
C ASP A 196 30.32 -15.88 0.04
N LEU A 197 29.94 -16.11 1.31
CA LEU A 197 30.85 -16.58 2.34
C LEU A 197 31.44 -17.97 2.00
N GLU A 198 30.59 -18.92 1.60
CA GLU A 198 31.02 -20.26 1.18
C GLU A 198 32.01 -20.18 0.00
N SER A 199 31.75 -19.31 -0.98
CA SER A 199 32.63 -19.13 -2.15
C SER A 199 34.01 -18.58 -1.78
N ILE A 200 34.08 -17.63 -0.83
CA ILE A 200 35.34 -17.04 -0.36
C ILE A 200 36.14 -18.07 0.43
N GLN A 201 35.46 -18.90 1.24
CA GLN A 201 36.10 -19.93 2.06
C GLN A 201 36.62 -21.12 1.24
N ALA A 202 35.97 -21.44 0.12
CA ALA A 202 36.41 -22.49 -0.80
C ALA A 202 37.61 -22.07 -1.68
N GLY A 203 37.94 -20.78 -1.75
CA GLY A 203 39.05 -20.25 -2.54
C GLY A 203 40.43 -20.38 -1.87
N PRO A 204 41.51 -19.99 -2.56
CA PRO A 204 42.87 -20.04 -2.04
C PRO A 204 43.04 -19.23 -0.73
N ARG A 205 43.70 -19.83 0.27
CA ARG A 205 43.98 -19.16 1.54
C ARG A 205 45.21 -18.26 1.45
N THR A 206 44.95 -16.96 1.40
CA THR A 206 45.93 -15.86 1.41
C THR A 206 45.57 -14.89 2.52
N ALA A 207 46.51 -14.06 2.98
CA ALA A 207 46.22 -13.03 4.00
C ALA A 207 45.05 -12.11 3.57
N ALA A 208 44.95 -11.78 2.28
CA ALA A 208 43.87 -10.95 1.74
C ALA A 208 42.51 -11.68 1.73
N THR A 209 42.47 -12.98 1.40
CA THR A 209 41.22 -13.76 1.45
C THR A 209 40.75 -14.04 2.87
N VAL A 210 41.65 -14.14 3.84
CA VAL A 210 41.30 -14.27 5.27
C VAL A 210 40.57 -13.02 5.78
N LEU A 211 41.06 -11.82 5.43
CA LEU A 211 40.39 -10.57 5.79
C LEU A 211 38.99 -10.44 5.15
N LYS A 212 38.89 -10.74 3.85
CA LYS A 212 37.60 -10.75 3.13
C LYS A 212 36.61 -11.76 3.71
N ALA A 213 37.08 -12.94 4.12
CA ALA A 213 36.24 -13.95 4.74
C ALA A 213 35.67 -13.49 6.09
N LYS A 214 36.46 -12.75 6.89
CA LYS A 214 35.99 -12.17 8.16
C LYS A 214 34.90 -11.12 7.93
N GLU A 215 35.07 -10.24 6.95
CA GLU A 215 34.07 -9.24 6.58
C GLU A 215 32.79 -9.89 6.01
N ALA A 216 32.93 -10.91 5.16
CA ALA A 216 31.80 -11.66 4.62
C ALA A 216 31.04 -12.38 5.73
N LYS A 217 31.75 -12.94 6.71
CA LYS A 217 31.15 -13.59 7.88
C LYS A 217 30.31 -12.62 8.71
N GLN A 218 30.83 -11.41 8.97
CA GLN A 218 30.06 -10.39 9.69
C GLN A 218 28.76 -10.03 8.96
N LYS A 219 28.80 -9.87 7.63
CA LYS A 219 27.60 -9.57 6.83
C LYS A 219 26.61 -10.73 6.79
N TYR A 220 27.12 -11.97 6.75
CA TYR A 220 26.30 -13.17 6.87
C TYR A 220 25.61 -13.24 8.24
N ASP A 221 26.34 -13.01 9.33
CA ASP A 221 25.81 -13.08 10.70
C ASP A 221 24.65 -12.08 10.88
N VAL A 222 24.75 -10.85 10.35
CA VAL A 222 23.66 -9.86 10.34
C VAL A 222 22.41 -10.37 9.62
N GLN A 223 22.58 -11.00 8.46
CA GLN A 223 21.44 -11.50 7.69
C GLN A 223 20.84 -12.78 8.27
N LYS A 224 21.66 -13.56 8.98
CA LYS A 224 21.19 -14.69 9.76
C LYS A 224 20.29 -14.25 10.92
N GLU A 225 20.65 -13.18 11.63
CA GLU A 225 19.79 -12.59 12.68
C GLU A 225 18.50 -11.98 12.14
N LYS A 226 18.53 -11.41 10.93
CA LYS A 226 17.33 -10.85 10.28
C LYS A 226 16.36 -11.93 9.79
N PHE A 227 16.89 -13.10 9.41
CA PHE A 227 16.11 -14.20 8.84
C PHE A 227 15.64 -15.22 9.89
N GLY A 228 16.45 -15.48 10.92
CA GLY A 228 16.16 -16.44 12.00
C GLY A 228 15.25 -15.87 13.08
#